data_AF-M0C0X3-F1
#
_entry.id   AF-M0C0X3-F1
#
_cell.length_a   1.000
_cell.length_b   1.000
_cell.length_c   1.000
_cell.angle_alpha   90.00
_cell.angle_beta   90.00
_cell.angle_gamma   90.00
#
_symmetry.space_group_name_H-M   'P 1'
#
loop_
_entity.id
_entity.type
_entity.pdbx_description
1 polymer ?
#
loop_
_entity_poly.entity_id
_entity_poly.type
_entity_poly.pdbx_seq_one_letter_code
_entity_poly.pdbx_strand_id
1 'polypeptide(L)'
;MEDSPFTDEELGVLYRHGTRGFIYNAERAAQKEAIEEWKSDDQRHEELRAFNEVFDMSYIVLDTSLAMEKTAPLQPGLDVNEAMFKVTEESPFDGPGMQLKRVGDKLARDVSKYFERELARLLENSTLSKQQFVVFVLLWEEPSEHGTGRQLGERGVAEALDLAIGTVRSHHARAKDKIEKAEFTAGLTDYAVADWNTTHEDTKALLDEKL
;
A
#
# COMPACT_ATOMS: atom_id res chain seq x y z
N MET A 1 5.94 18.74 -0.02
CA MET A 1 5.02 17.67 -0.44
C MET A 1 4.23 18.27 -1.58
N GLU A 2 4.33 17.67 -2.76
CA GLU A 2 3.37 17.96 -3.83
C GLU A 2 1.98 17.61 -3.31
N ASP A 3 0.98 18.42 -3.65
CA ASP A 3 -0.40 18.17 -3.23
C ASP A 3 -0.84 16.81 -3.76
N SER A 4 -1.09 15.87 -2.85
CA SER A 4 -1.59 14.55 -3.22
C SER A 4 -2.86 14.68 -4.06
N PRO A 5 -2.98 13.93 -5.17
CA PRO A 5 -4.26 13.86 -5.86
C PRO A 5 -5.30 13.09 -5.03
N PHE A 6 -4.89 12.27 -4.06
CA PHE A 6 -5.77 11.41 -3.27
C PHE A 6 -6.06 12.00 -1.88
N THR A 7 -7.26 11.72 -1.36
CA THR A 7 -7.55 11.95 0.06
C THR A 7 -7.09 10.77 0.90
N ASP A 8 -6.88 10.97 2.20
CA ASP A 8 -6.54 9.89 3.15
C ASP A 8 -7.58 8.76 3.14
N GLU A 9 -8.86 9.10 2.97
CA GLU A 9 -9.97 8.14 2.86
C GLU A 9 -9.89 7.34 1.55
N GLU A 10 -9.58 7.99 0.42
CA GLU A 10 -9.38 7.32 -0.87
C GLU A 10 -8.21 6.32 -0.78
N LEU A 11 -7.11 6.69 -0.12
CA LEU A 11 -5.95 5.80 0.10
C LEU A 11 -6.32 4.61 0.99
N GLY A 12 -7.08 4.83 2.06
CA GLY A 12 -7.59 3.78 2.93
C GLY A 12 -8.50 2.79 2.19
N VAL A 13 -9.41 3.29 1.36
CA VAL A 13 -10.30 2.46 0.53
C VAL A 13 -9.51 1.69 -0.52
N LEU A 14 -8.57 2.34 -1.23
CA LEU A 14 -7.74 1.69 -2.24
C LEU A 14 -6.90 0.56 -1.63
N TYR A 15 -6.20 0.80 -0.52
CA TYR A 15 -5.38 -0.23 0.12
C TYR A 15 -6.21 -1.45 0.57
N ARG A 16 -7.38 -1.22 1.18
CA ARG A 16 -8.20 -2.31 1.74
C ARG A 16 -9.01 -3.07 0.70
N HIS A 17 -9.44 -2.40 -0.37
CA HIS A 17 -10.45 -2.91 -1.32
C HIS A 17 -10.00 -2.94 -2.78
N GLY A 18 -8.85 -2.36 -3.09
CA GLY A 18 -8.25 -2.41 -4.42
C GLY A 18 -7.89 -3.82 -4.82
N THR A 19 -7.75 -4.03 -6.13
CA THR A 19 -7.29 -5.29 -6.70
C THR A 19 -5.96 -5.68 -6.07
N ARG A 20 -5.91 -6.88 -5.48
CA ARG A 20 -4.78 -7.32 -4.64
C ARG A 20 -3.43 -7.20 -5.32
N GLY A 21 -3.31 -7.60 -6.59
CA GLY A 21 -2.03 -7.50 -7.29
C GLY A 21 -1.57 -6.06 -7.49
N PHE A 22 -2.51 -5.15 -7.77
CA PHE A 22 -2.22 -3.72 -7.89
C PHE A 22 -1.72 -3.13 -6.57
N ILE A 23 -2.42 -3.41 -5.47
CA ILE A 23 -2.04 -2.92 -4.13
C ILE A 23 -0.71 -3.53 -3.69
N TYR A 24 -0.51 -4.82 -3.91
CA TYR A 24 0.73 -5.51 -3.59
C TYR A 24 1.93 -4.90 -4.34
N ASN A 25 1.80 -4.68 -5.65
CA ASN A 25 2.88 -4.12 -6.45
C ASN A 25 3.20 -2.68 -6.04
N ALA A 26 2.18 -1.88 -5.70
CA ALA A 26 2.37 -0.52 -5.17
C ALA A 26 3.05 -0.51 -3.81
N GLU A 27 2.64 -1.38 -2.89
CA GLU A 27 3.27 -1.53 -1.58
C GLU A 27 4.73 -1.99 -1.72
N ARG A 28 5.01 -2.95 -2.59
CA ARG A 28 6.36 -3.43 -2.85
C ARG A 28 7.27 -2.33 -3.43
N ALA A 29 6.77 -1.56 -4.39
CA ALA A 29 7.50 -0.42 -4.94
C ALA A 29 7.82 0.63 -3.86
N ALA A 30 6.84 0.90 -3.00
CA ALA A 30 6.99 1.83 -1.89
C ALA A 30 7.99 1.37 -0.84
N GLN A 31 7.96 0.09 -0.48
CA GLN A 31 8.93 -0.53 0.44
C GLN A 31 10.35 -0.41 -0.10
N LYS A 32 10.55 -0.70 -1.39
CA LYS A 32 11.86 -0.55 -2.06
C LYS A 32 12.35 0.89 -2.00
N GLU A 33 11.50 1.85 -2.36
CA GLU A 33 11.90 3.26 -2.38
C GLU A 33 12.22 3.79 -0.98
N ALA A 34 11.44 3.41 0.04
CA ALA A 34 11.71 3.76 1.43
C ALA A 34 13.06 3.21 1.91
N ILE A 35 13.35 1.94 1.61
CA ILE A 35 14.62 1.29 1.97
C ILE A 35 15.80 2.00 1.30
N GLU A 36 15.71 2.29 0.00
CA GLU A 36 16.79 2.96 -0.72
C GLU A 36 17.01 4.41 -0.23
N GLU A 37 15.94 5.14 0.13
CA GLU A 37 16.07 6.45 0.79
C GLU A 37 16.79 6.30 2.14
N TRP A 38 16.38 5.33 2.97
CA TRP A 38 16.99 5.11 4.28
C TRP A 38 18.45 4.67 4.19
N LYS A 39 18.82 3.83 3.22
CA LYS A 39 20.22 3.46 2.95
C LYS A 39 21.09 4.65 2.52
N SER A 40 20.48 5.70 1.96
CA SER A 40 21.21 6.90 1.51
C SER A 40 21.52 7.90 2.63
N ASP A 41 20.97 7.69 3.83
CA ASP A 41 21.19 8.50 5.02
C ASP A 41 21.87 7.67 6.11
N ASP A 42 23.06 8.09 6.56
CA ASP A 42 23.89 7.32 7.50
C ASP A 42 23.15 6.94 8.81
N GLN A 43 22.31 7.84 9.32
CA GLN A 43 21.57 7.59 10.57
C GLN A 43 20.45 6.58 10.34
N ARG A 44 19.65 6.78 9.29
CA ARG A 44 18.54 5.87 8.95
C ARG A 44 19.04 4.50 8.51
N HIS A 45 20.19 4.42 7.85
CA HIS A 45 20.80 3.15 7.48
C HIS A 45 21.13 2.31 8.72
N GLU A 46 21.71 2.91 9.76
CA GLU A 46 21.96 2.17 11.01
C GLU A 46 20.66 1.80 11.75
N GLU A 47 19.65 2.69 11.76
CA GLU A 47 18.30 2.35 12.27
C GLU A 47 17.71 1.14 11.51
N LEU A 48 17.85 1.10 10.19
CA LEU A 48 17.38 0.02 9.33
C LEU A 48 18.13 -1.29 9.57
N ARG A 49 19.45 -1.24 9.76
CA ARG A 49 20.28 -2.40 10.10
C ARG A 49 19.84 -3.00 11.45
N ALA A 50 19.71 -2.16 12.48
CA ALA A 50 19.28 -2.61 13.80
C ALA A 50 17.86 -3.20 13.78
N PHE A 51 16.98 -2.65 12.93
CA PHE A 51 15.66 -3.22 12.69
C PHE A 51 15.73 -4.62 12.06
N ASN A 52 16.54 -4.80 11.01
CA ASN A 52 16.65 -6.06 10.27
C ASN A 52 17.24 -7.22 11.09
N GLU A 53 17.97 -6.94 12.17
CA GLU A 53 18.43 -8.00 13.09
C GLU A 53 17.28 -8.72 13.81
N VAL A 54 16.10 -8.09 13.88
CA VAL A 54 14.96 -8.57 14.68
C VAL A 54 13.70 -8.78 13.83
N PHE A 55 13.44 -7.89 12.87
CA PHE A 55 12.22 -7.86 12.07
C PHE A 55 12.53 -7.76 10.58
N ASP A 56 11.67 -8.34 9.74
CA ASP A 56 11.71 -8.16 8.29
C ASP A 56 10.60 -7.19 7.82
N MET A 57 10.55 -6.86 6.52
CA MET A 57 9.53 -5.95 5.97
C MET A 57 8.10 -6.47 6.05
N SER A 58 7.88 -7.76 6.32
CA SER A 58 6.52 -8.28 6.47
C SER A 58 5.82 -7.77 7.74
N TYR A 59 6.58 -7.23 8.69
CA TYR A 59 6.05 -6.57 9.88
C TYR A 59 5.67 -5.10 9.64
N ILE A 60 6.09 -4.50 8.53
CA ILE A 60 5.74 -3.13 8.17
C ILE A 60 4.44 -3.14 7.38
N VAL A 61 3.36 -2.63 7.99
CA VAL A 61 2.05 -2.58 7.35
C VAL A 61 1.56 -1.14 7.20
N LEU A 62 0.84 -0.88 6.11
CA LEU A 62 0.25 0.44 5.87
C LEU A 62 -1.02 0.68 6.69
N ASP A 63 -1.64 -0.37 7.22
CA ASP A 63 -2.83 -0.23 8.05
C ASP A 63 -2.88 -1.26 9.18
N THR A 64 -2.50 -0.83 10.39
CA THR A 64 -2.64 -1.64 11.61
C THR A 64 -4.08 -1.71 12.10
N SER A 65 -4.97 -0.85 11.59
CA SER A 65 -6.33 -0.70 12.12
C SER A 65 -7.35 -1.69 11.54
N LEU A 66 -6.91 -2.57 10.63
CA LEU A 66 -7.51 -3.67 9.82
C LEU A 66 -9.03 -3.96 9.85
N ALA A 67 -9.80 -3.52 10.84
CA ALA A 67 -11.22 -3.79 11.04
C ALA A 67 -12.06 -2.61 11.58
N MET A 68 -11.51 -1.43 11.93
CA MET A 68 -12.31 -0.44 12.68
C MET A 68 -13.28 0.40 11.83
N GLU A 69 -12.94 0.72 10.58
CA GLU A 69 -13.84 1.42 9.63
C GLU A 69 -13.35 1.24 8.19
N LYS A 70 -14.23 0.83 7.25
CA LYS A 70 -13.83 0.49 5.86
C LYS A 70 -13.22 1.66 5.08
N THR A 71 -13.61 2.89 5.41
CA THR A 71 -13.20 4.14 4.75
C THR A 71 -12.24 4.98 5.59
N ALA A 72 -11.81 4.50 6.77
CA ALA A 72 -10.92 5.27 7.62
C ALA A 72 -9.55 5.51 6.96
N PRO A 73 -8.85 6.60 7.28
CA PRO A 73 -7.45 6.79 6.90
C PRO A 73 -6.56 5.59 7.23
N LEU A 74 -5.48 5.42 6.47
CA LEU A 74 -4.45 4.45 6.77
C LEU A 74 -3.78 4.74 8.12
N GLN A 75 -3.51 3.69 8.89
CA GLN A 75 -2.72 3.77 10.13
C GLN A 75 -1.44 2.96 9.97
N PRO A 76 -0.40 3.53 9.33
CA PRO A 76 0.84 2.81 9.10
C PRO A 76 1.55 2.53 10.43
N GLY A 77 2.10 1.33 10.57
CA GLY A 77 2.83 0.92 11.76
C GLY A 77 3.38 -0.49 11.63
N LEU A 78 3.84 -1.04 12.75
CA LEU A 78 4.20 -2.45 12.81
C LEU A 78 2.97 -3.34 13.07
N ASP A 79 2.86 -4.44 12.32
CA ASP A 79 1.97 -5.56 12.62
C ASP A 79 2.64 -6.51 13.62
N VAL A 80 2.53 -6.16 14.90
CA VAL A 80 3.12 -6.91 15.99
C VAL A 80 2.11 -7.11 17.10
N ASN A 81 2.07 -8.32 17.66
CA ASN A 81 1.33 -8.56 18.88
C ASN A 81 1.90 -7.66 19.99
N GLU A 82 1.09 -6.77 20.56
CA GLU A 82 1.47 -5.84 21.65
C GLU A 82 2.27 -6.54 22.77
N ALA A 83 2.06 -7.84 22.99
CA ALA A 83 2.81 -8.65 23.94
C ALA A 83 4.34 -8.66 23.72
N MET A 84 4.82 -8.50 22.48
CA MET A 84 6.25 -8.42 22.16
C MET A 84 6.90 -7.12 22.68
N PHE A 85 6.10 -6.07 22.88
CA PHE A 85 6.56 -4.76 23.36
C PHE A 85 6.05 -4.42 24.76
N LYS A 86 5.06 -5.13 25.31
CA LYS A 86 4.53 -4.93 26.68
C LYS A 86 5.58 -5.10 27.78
N VAL A 87 6.57 -5.97 27.59
CA VAL A 87 7.70 -6.11 28.52
C VAL A 87 8.58 -4.85 28.55
N THR A 88 8.52 -4.02 27.49
CA THR A 88 9.23 -2.74 27.38
C THR A 88 8.35 -1.50 27.60
N GLU A 89 7.02 -1.60 27.47
CA GLU A 89 6.08 -0.46 27.66
C GLU A 89 5.77 -0.13 29.12
N GLU A 90 5.86 -1.10 30.05
CA GLU A 90 5.73 -0.83 31.50
C GLU A 90 6.99 -0.17 32.11
N SER A 91 8.06 -0.02 31.32
CA SER A 91 9.30 0.64 31.73
C SER A 91 9.25 2.14 31.40
N PRO A 92 9.45 3.04 32.37
CA PRO A 92 9.55 4.48 32.12
C PRO A 92 10.87 4.89 31.40
N PHE A 93 11.67 3.92 30.97
CA PHE A 93 12.93 4.12 30.23
C PHE A 93 12.80 3.60 28.80
N ASP A 94 13.35 4.33 27.84
CA ASP A 94 13.49 3.92 26.43
C ASP A 94 14.29 2.60 26.35
N GLY A 95 13.57 1.48 26.39
CA GLY A 95 14.15 0.16 26.17
C GLY A 95 14.41 -0.10 24.68
N PRO A 96 15.31 -1.03 24.34
CA PRO A 96 15.64 -1.35 22.95
C PRO A 96 14.41 -1.76 22.11
N GLY A 97 13.43 -2.44 22.71
CA GLY A 97 12.15 -2.77 22.03
C GLY A 97 11.34 -1.53 21.63
N MET A 98 11.25 -0.52 22.49
CA MET A 98 10.53 0.73 22.17
C MET A 98 11.24 1.53 21.06
N GLN A 99 12.57 1.47 21.00
CA GLN A 99 13.32 2.09 19.91
C GLN A 99 13.06 1.39 18.57
N LEU A 100 13.10 0.05 18.54
CA LEU A 100 12.79 -0.73 17.33
C LEU A 100 11.35 -0.50 16.84
N LYS A 101 10.39 -0.39 17.76
CA LYS A 101 9.02 0.00 17.42
C LYS A 101 8.96 1.38 16.77
N ARG A 102 9.64 2.39 17.35
CA ARG A 102 9.70 3.74 16.77
C ARG A 102 10.34 3.74 15.39
N VAL A 103 11.38 2.92 15.18
CA VAL A 103 12.04 2.76 13.88
C VAL A 103 11.06 2.19 12.86
N GLY A 104 10.40 1.07 13.15
CA GLY A 104 9.43 0.50 12.21
C GLY A 104 8.20 1.41 12.01
N ASP A 105 7.75 2.15 13.02
CA ASP A 105 6.66 3.14 12.88
C ASP A 105 7.07 4.31 11.97
N LYS A 106 8.34 4.72 11.96
CA LYS A 106 8.87 5.71 11.00
C LYS A 106 8.93 5.10 9.61
N LEU A 107 9.47 3.89 9.48
CA LEU A 107 9.60 3.19 8.20
C LEU A 107 8.22 2.99 7.57
N ALA A 108 7.22 2.55 8.34
CA ALA A 108 5.85 2.38 7.87
C ALA A 108 5.24 3.70 7.35
N ARG A 109 5.53 4.84 7.99
CA ARG A 109 5.09 6.15 7.50
C ARG A 109 5.73 6.52 6.18
N ASP A 110 7.03 6.25 6.03
CA ASP A 110 7.72 6.50 4.77
C ASP A 110 7.19 5.58 3.67
N VAL A 111 6.98 4.28 3.94
CA VAL A 111 6.34 3.35 3.00
C VAL A 111 4.93 3.85 2.63
N SER A 112 4.14 4.35 3.58
CA SER A 112 2.80 4.89 3.28
C SER A 112 2.86 6.10 2.34
N LYS A 113 3.81 7.00 2.55
CA LYS A 113 4.06 8.15 1.67
C LYS A 113 4.50 7.72 0.27
N TYR A 114 5.38 6.72 0.18
CA TYR A 114 5.82 6.19 -1.12
C TYR A 114 4.73 5.40 -1.84
N PHE A 115 3.85 4.74 -1.11
CA PHE A 115 2.68 4.06 -1.66
C PHE A 115 1.74 5.05 -2.33
N GLU A 116 1.41 6.14 -1.65
CA GLU A 116 0.63 7.24 -2.22
C GLU A 116 1.30 7.82 -3.47
N ARG A 117 2.62 8.07 -3.41
CA ARG A 117 3.39 8.59 -4.54
C ARG A 117 3.37 7.65 -5.73
N GLU A 118 3.46 6.34 -5.50
CA GLU A 118 3.40 5.34 -6.56
C GLU A 118 2.01 5.32 -7.23
N LEU A 119 0.94 5.41 -6.45
CA LEU A 119 -0.41 5.57 -6.99
C LEU A 119 -0.56 6.86 -7.81
N ALA A 120 0.01 7.97 -7.33
CA ALA A 120 -0.02 9.25 -8.03
C ALA A 120 0.75 9.16 -9.36
N ARG A 121 1.95 8.56 -9.33
CA ARG A 121 2.77 8.31 -10.53
C ARG A 121 2.02 7.45 -11.55
N LEU A 122 1.34 6.40 -11.12
CA LEU A 122 0.54 5.53 -12.01
C LEU A 122 -0.65 6.29 -12.61
N LEU A 123 -1.32 7.12 -11.82
CA LEU A 123 -2.40 7.99 -12.31
C LEU A 123 -1.88 9.00 -13.34
N GLU A 124 -0.79 9.71 -13.04
CA GLU A 124 -0.20 10.75 -13.91
C GLU A 124 0.28 10.20 -15.25
N ASN A 125 0.83 8.98 -15.26
CA ASN A 125 1.26 8.31 -16.48
C ASN A 125 0.11 7.62 -17.23
N SER A 126 -1.11 7.65 -16.68
CA SER A 126 -2.30 7.10 -17.32
C SER A 126 -3.08 8.18 -18.07
N THR A 127 -3.98 7.76 -18.96
CA THR A 127 -4.97 8.67 -19.57
C THR A 127 -6.25 8.81 -18.74
N LEU A 128 -6.31 8.17 -17.57
CA LEU A 128 -7.50 8.13 -16.70
C LEU A 128 -7.63 9.44 -15.91
N SER A 129 -8.87 9.88 -15.66
CA SER A 129 -9.09 10.85 -14.59
C SER A 129 -8.93 10.15 -13.23
N LYS A 130 -8.71 10.92 -12.15
CA LYS A 130 -8.61 10.35 -10.78
C LYS A 130 -9.76 9.37 -10.47
N GLN A 131 -11.00 9.78 -10.69
CA GLN A 131 -12.17 8.94 -10.42
C GLN A 131 -12.24 7.68 -11.30
N GLN A 132 -11.74 7.77 -12.55
CA GLN A 132 -11.64 6.59 -13.42
C GLN A 132 -10.57 5.63 -12.92
N PHE A 133 -9.43 6.14 -12.45
CA PHE A 133 -8.34 5.36 -11.89
C PHE A 133 -8.76 4.66 -10.59
N VAL A 134 -9.34 5.40 -9.64
CA VAL A 134 -9.82 4.84 -8.36
C VAL A 134 -10.84 3.73 -8.61
N VAL A 135 -11.85 3.98 -9.45
CA VAL A 135 -12.87 2.97 -9.77
C VAL A 135 -12.27 1.77 -10.51
N PHE A 136 -11.29 1.99 -11.40
CA PHE A 136 -10.57 0.90 -12.05
C PHE A 136 -9.85 0.02 -11.03
N VAL A 137 -9.04 0.59 -10.15
CA VAL A 137 -8.29 -0.16 -9.13
C VAL A 137 -9.24 -0.93 -8.19
N LEU A 138 -10.43 -0.42 -7.91
CA LEU A 138 -11.41 -1.10 -7.03
C LEU A 138 -12.19 -2.21 -7.74
N LEU A 139 -12.44 -2.10 -9.04
CA LEU A 139 -13.29 -3.03 -9.78
C LEU A 139 -12.55 -3.93 -10.78
N TRP A 140 -11.24 -3.75 -10.95
CA TRP A 140 -10.46 -4.59 -11.84
C TRP A 140 -10.41 -6.02 -11.31
N GLU A 141 -10.89 -6.97 -12.10
CA GLU A 141 -10.81 -8.39 -11.77
C GLU A 141 -9.47 -8.92 -12.29
N GLU A 142 -8.61 -9.35 -11.36
CA GLU A 142 -7.38 -10.04 -11.73
C GLU A 142 -7.74 -11.36 -12.46
N PRO A 143 -7.09 -11.72 -13.58
CA PRO A 143 -7.36 -12.97 -14.28
C PRO A 143 -6.91 -14.24 -13.51
N SER A 144 -6.57 -14.13 -12.22
CA SER A 144 -6.09 -15.24 -11.40
C SER A 144 -7.23 -16.04 -10.76
N GLU A 145 -7.01 -17.34 -10.49
CA GLU A 145 -7.94 -18.20 -9.74
C GLU A 145 -8.06 -17.80 -8.25
N HIS A 146 -7.27 -16.82 -7.80
CA HIS A 146 -7.20 -16.34 -6.42
C HIS A 146 -8.11 -15.14 -6.17
N GLY A 147 -9.32 -15.18 -6.77
CA GLY A 147 -10.40 -14.22 -6.54
C GLY A 147 -10.55 -13.88 -5.05
N THR A 148 -10.76 -12.60 -4.75
CA THR A 148 -10.53 -12.07 -3.41
C THR A 148 -11.85 -11.83 -2.69
N GLY A 149 -11.98 -12.29 -1.44
CA GLY A 149 -13.16 -12.04 -0.60
C GLY A 149 -13.29 -10.61 -0.07
N ARG A 150 -12.41 -9.68 -0.48
CA ARG A 150 -12.31 -8.30 0.04
C ARG A 150 -12.60 -7.21 -1.00
N GLN A 151 -12.60 -7.55 -2.29
CA GLN A 151 -12.90 -6.60 -3.35
C GLN A 151 -14.38 -6.20 -3.32
N LEU A 152 -14.65 -4.91 -3.51
CA LEU A 152 -16.01 -4.39 -3.52
C LEU A 152 -16.65 -4.60 -4.89
N GLY A 153 -17.93 -4.95 -4.92
CA GLY A 153 -18.74 -4.79 -6.13
C GLY A 153 -19.12 -3.32 -6.35
N GLU A 154 -19.71 -2.99 -7.50
CA GLU A 154 -20.10 -1.62 -7.87
C GLU A 154 -20.88 -0.86 -6.77
N ARG A 155 -21.79 -1.55 -6.07
CA ARG A 155 -22.56 -0.96 -4.97
C ARG A 155 -21.69 -0.63 -3.77
N GLY A 156 -20.74 -1.50 -3.44
CA GLY A 156 -19.79 -1.26 -2.34
C GLY A 156 -18.85 -0.10 -2.66
N VAL A 157 -18.38 -0.01 -3.91
CA VAL A 157 -17.57 1.14 -4.38
C VAL A 157 -18.37 2.44 -4.32
N ALA A 158 -19.63 2.42 -4.76
CA ALA A 158 -20.52 3.56 -4.69
C ALA A 158 -20.70 4.06 -3.25
N GLU A 159 -20.91 3.14 -2.30
CA GLU A 159 -21.02 3.47 -0.87
C GLU A 159 -19.71 3.99 -0.28
N ALA A 160 -18.58 3.35 -0.59
CA ALA A 160 -17.27 3.72 -0.05
C ALA A 160 -16.76 5.07 -0.56
N LEU A 161 -17.16 5.50 -1.76
CA LEU A 161 -16.74 6.76 -2.38
C LEU A 161 -17.82 7.85 -2.36
N ASP A 162 -18.98 7.59 -1.74
CA ASP A 162 -20.17 8.47 -1.77
C ASP A 162 -20.57 8.89 -3.20
N LEU A 163 -20.65 7.91 -4.10
CA LEU A 163 -21.02 8.10 -5.51
C LEU A 163 -22.34 7.40 -5.84
N ALA A 164 -23.04 7.91 -6.85
CA ALA A 164 -24.13 7.15 -7.45
C ALA A 164 -23.59 5.91 -8.19
N ILE A 165 -24.26 4.75 -8.04
CA ILE A 165 -23.87 3.50 -8.73
C ILE A 165 -23.74 3.70 -10.26
N GLY A 166 -24.61 4.51 -10.87
CA GLY A 166 -24.53 4.84 -12.29
C GLY A 166 -23.26 5.60 -12.67
N THR A 167 -22.73 6.44 -11.77
CA THR A 167 -21.46 7.15 -11.94
C THR A 167 -20.29 6.17 -11.87
N VAL A 168 -20.29 5.25 -10.91
CA VAL A 168 -19.28 4.18 -10.79
C VAL A 168 -19.22 3.36 -12.08
N ARG A 169 -20.37 2.90 -12.59
CA ARG A 169 -20.46 2.19 -13.89
C ARG A 169 -19.88 2.99 -15.04
N SER A 170 -20.22 4.28 -15.12
CA SER A 170 -19.72 5.15 -16.17
C SER A 170 -18.21 5.34 -16.12
N HIS A 171 -17.65 5.54 -14.92
CA HIS A 171 -16.22 5.66 -14.71
C HIS A 171 -15.49 4.36 -15.06
N HIS A 172 -16.00 3.22 -14.60
CA HIS A 172 -15.42 1.91 -14.90
C HIS A 172 -15.41 1.63 -16.41
N ALA A 173 -16.55 1.83 -17.09
CA ALA A 173 -16.65 1.61 -18.54
C ALA A 173 -15.71 2.52 -19.34
N ARG A 174 -15.57 3.80 -18.95
CA ARG A 174 -14.64 4.73 -19.59
C ARG A 174 -13.18 4.38 -19.31
N ALA A 175 -12.87 3.89 -18.11
CA ALA A 175 -11.53 3.43 -17.77
C ALA A 175 -11.14 2.23 -18.65
N LYS A 176 -12.03 1.23 -18.76
CA LYS A 176 -11.84 0.07 -19.62
C LYS A 176 -11.62 0.46 -21.08
N ASP A 177 -12.47 1.32 -21.62
CA ASP A 177 -12.34 1.80 -23.02
C ASP A 177 -10.99 2.49 -23.28
N LYS A 178 -10.48 3.26 -22.31
CA LYS A 178 -9.17 3.91 -22.41
C LYS A 178 -8.01 2.93 -22.32
N ILE A 179 -8.09 1.95 -21.41
CA ILE A 179 -7.10 0.89 -21.26
C ILE A 179 -6.97 0.07 -22.55
N GLU A 180 -8.09 -0.29 -23.16
CA GLU A 180 -8.12 -1.07 -24.41
C GLU A 180 -7.54 -0.29 -25.61
N LYS A 181 -7.63 1.05 -25.60
CA LYS A 181 -7.26 1.90 -26.75
C LYS A 181 -5.91 2.59 -26.64
N ALA A 182 -5.36 2.76 -25.43
CA ALA A 182 -4.13 3.52 -25.20
C ALA A 182 -3.02 2.63 -24.62
N GLU A 183 -1.98 2.37 -25.42
CA GLU A 183 -0.82 1.54 -25.03
C GLU A 183 -0.18 1.99 -23.71
N PHE A 184 -0.12 3.31 -23.43
CA PHE A 184 0.43 3.84 -22.17
C PHE A 184 -0.42 3.51 -20.93
N THR A 185 -1.72 3.30 -21.09
CA THR A 185 -2.64 2.94 -19.99
C THR A 185 -2.78 1.42 -19.84
N ALA A 186 -2.37 0.64 -20.85
CA ALA A 186 -2.34 -0.82 -20.80
C ALA A 186 -1.40 -1.36 -19.71
N GLY A 187 -0.32 -0.64 -19.38
CA GLY A 187 0.58 -1.03 -18.30
C GLY A 187 -0.09 -1.13 -16.92
N LEU A 188 -1.27 -0.51 -16.71
CA LEU A 188 -2.03 -0.65 -15.46
C LEU A 188 -2.60 -2.05 -15.27
N THR A 189 -2.97 -2.76 -16.34
CA THR A 189 -3.50 -4.12 -16.22
C THR A 189 -2.39 -5.10 -15.91
N ASP A 190 -1.21 -4.92 -16.51
CA ASP A 190 -0.02 -5.72 -16.20
C ASP A 190 0.43 -5.47 -14.75
N TYR A 191 0.41 -4.21 -14.32
CA TYR A 191 0.69 -3.82 -12.94
C TYR A 191 -0.34 -4.38 -11.94
N ALA A 192 -1.57 -4.65 -12.37
CA ALA A 192 -2.59 -5.22 -11.50
C ALA A 192 -2.42 -6.72 -11.24
N VAL A 193 -1.58 -7.41 -12.02
CA VAL A 193 -1.28 -8.83 -11.86
C VAL A 193 -0.12 -9.01 -10.89
N ALA A 194 -0.33 -9.81 -9.84
CA ALA A 194 0.73 -10.19 -8.92
C ALA A 194 1.32 -11.55 -9.27
N ASP A 195 2.65 -11.65 -9.15
CA ASP A 195 3.33 -12.95 -9.14
C ASP A 195 3.25 -13.56 -7.73
N TRP A 196 2.14 -14.26 -7.49
CA TRP A 196 1.84 -14.83 -6.17
C TRP A 196 2.90 -15.83 -5.68
N ASN A 197 3.66 -16.44 -6.59
CA ASN A 197 4.66 -17.47 -6.24
C ASN A 197 5.92 -16.89 -5.60
N THR A 198 6.28 -15.65 -5.92
CA THR A 198 7.53 -15.01 -5.47
C THR A 198 7.29 -13.93 -4.41
N THR A 199 6.03 -13.52 -4.22
CA THR A 199 5.56 -12.47 -3.30
C THR A 199 6.23 -12.43 -1.93
N HIS A 200 6.27 -13.58 -1.23
CA HIS A 200 6.69 -13.65 0.17
C HIS A 200 8.22 -13.66 0.31
N GLU A 201 8.90 -14.32 -0.63
CA GLU A 201 10.36 -14.35 -0.69
C GLU A 201 10.89 -12.95 -1.02
N ASP A 202 10.21 -12.25 -1.94
CA ASP A 202 10.56 -10.89 -2.34
C ASP A 202 10.52 -9.91 -1.17
N THR A 203 9.44 -9.87 -0.37
CA THR A 203 9.33 -8.93 0.76
C THR A 203 10.39 -9.19 1.84
N LYS A 204 10.71 -10.47 2.12
CA LYS A 204 11.78 -10.81 3.07
C LYS A 204 13.15 -10.40 2.56
N ALA A 205 13.42 -10.62 1.27
CA ALA A 205 14.71 -10.31 0.67
C ALA A 205 15.00 -8.80 0.55
N LEU A 206 14.00 -7.92 0.67
CA LEU A 206 14.17 -6.47 0.49
C LEU A 206 15.19 -5.84 1.45
N LEU A 207 15.32 -6.36 2.67
CA LEU A 207 16.30 -5.89 3.65
C LEU A 207 17.61 -6.68 3.59
N ASP A 208 17.60 -7.89 3.03
CA ASP A 208 18.80 -8.74 3.00
C ASP A 208 19.79 -8.35 1.89
N GLU A 209 19.34 -7.62 0.86
CA GLU A 209 20.23 -7.06 -0.17
C GLU A 209 21.06 -5.89 0.38
N LYS A 210 22.22 -6.25 0.97
CA LYS A 210 23.32 -5.36 1.37
C LYS A 210 22.92 -4.18 2.27
N LEU A 211 22.41 -4.46 3.46
CA LEU A 211 22.50 -3.54 4.61
C LEU A 211 23.91 -3.50 5.22
#